data_AF-A0A7X8WF74-F1
#
_entry.id   AF-A0A7X8WF74-F1
#
_cell.length_a   1.000
_cell.length_b   1.000
_cell.length_c   1.000
_cell.angle_alpha   90.00
_cell.angle_beta   90.00
_cell.angle_gamma   90.00
#
_symmetry.space_group_name_H-M   'P 1'
#
loop_
_entity.id
_entity.type
_entity.pdbx_description
1 polymer ?
#
loop_
_entity_poly.entity_id
_entity_poly.type
_entity_poly.pdbx_seq_one_letter_code
_entity_poly.pdbx_strand_id
1 'polypeptide(L)'
;IGLKGDGSIVPFEEEVLLGIGKRLREKPLEAEDPRLPSADLPLGTPTFGSVHYRYGGTDYYTYKPIATTLAWKAALEENGTYSLVWEHEPPLEEAVKVQIRLDELLWHATLQAGQRSGILAEELHLRSGTHQLEVSTVGEPMKRTELTCPDLMMTMKEYKQ
;
A
#
# COMPACT_ATOMS: atom_id res chain seq x y z
N ILE A 1 5.86 -14.14 -23.00
CA ILE A 1 7.30 -14.18 -22.64
C ILE A 1 7.52 -15.53 -21.98
N GLY A 2 7.90 -16.54 -22.76
CA GLY A 2 8.20 -17.89 -22.26
C GLY A 2 9.70 -18.06 -22.02
N LEU A 3 10.11 -19.17 -21.38
CA LEU A 3 11.50 -19.53 -21.07
C LEU A 3 12.51 -19.38 -22.22
N LYS A 4 12.04 -19.46 -23.48
CA LYS A 4 12.86 -19.34 -24.68
C LYS A 4 12.95 -17.93 -25.26
N GLY A 5 12.26 -16.94 -24.67
CA GLY A 5 12.26 -15.55 -25.14
C GLY A 5 11.59 -15.31 -26.50
N ASP A 6 11.13 -16.36 -27.18
CA ASP A 6 10.52 -16.34 -28.51
C ASP A 6 8.97 -16.34 -28.47
N GLY A 7 8.38 -16.38 -27.27
CA GLY A 7 6.94 -16.49 -27.10
C GLY A 7 6.39 -17.90 -27.30
N SER A 8 7.24 -18.92 -27.46
CA SER A 8 6.83 -20.31 -27.44
C SER A 8 6.38 -20.73 -26.04
N ILE A 9 5.23 -21.39 -25.99
CA ILE A 9 4.67 -21.99 -24.78
C ILE A 9 5.36 -23.34 -24.62
N VAL A 10 5.96 -23.61 -23.47
CA VAL A 10 6.54 -24.94 -23.21
C VAL A 10 5.39 -25.94 -22.94
N PRO A 11 5.55 -27.24 -23.25
CA PRO A 11 4.42 -28.19 -23.25
C PRO A 11 3.61 -28.23 -21.96
N PHE A 12 4.26 -28.01 -20.81
CA PHE A 12 3.56 -27.96 -19.52
C PHE A 12 2.67 -26.70 -19.37
N GLU A 13 3.09 -25.55 -19.90
CA GLU A 13 2.30 -24.31 -19.86
C GLU A 13 1.06 -24.44 -20.73
N GLU A 14 1.17 -25.13 -21.87
CA GLU A 14 0.04 -25.44 -22.74
C GLU A 14 -1.00 -26.30 -22.02
N GLU A 15 -0.55 -27.35 -21.32
CA GLU A 15 -1.43 -28.22 -20.55
C GLU A 15 -2.16 -27.46 -19.43
N VAL A 16 -1.45 -26.59 -18.70
CA VAL A 16 -2.03 -25.75 -17.64
C VAL A 16 -3.06 -24.78 -18.22
N LEU A 17 -2.75 -24.08 -19.31
CA LEU A 17 -3.65 -23.11 -19.94
C LEU A 17 -4.91 -23.77 -20.49
N LEU A 18 -4.79 -24.94 -21.13
CA LEU A 18 -5.93 -25.74 -21.57
C LEU A 18 -6.79 -26.19 -20.38
N GLY A 19 -6.16 -26.60 -19.28
CA GLY A 19 -6.84 -26.98 -18.04
C GLY A 19 -7.62 -25.83 -17.39
N ILE A 20 -7.04 -24.63 -17.36
CA ILE A 20 -7.71 -23.41 -16.88
C ILE A 20 -8.88 -23.05 -17.81
N GLY A 21 -8.65 -23.05 -19.13
CA GLY A 21 -9.69 -22.74 -20.11
C GLY A 21 -10.86 -23.72 -20.12
N LYS A 22 -10.64 -24.99 -19.75
CA LYS A 22 -11.71 -25.96 -19.53
C LYS A 22 -12.52 -25.64 -18.26
N ARG A 23 -11.82 -25.36 -17.15
CA ARG A 23 -12.48 -24.99 -15.88
C ARG A 23 -13.28 -23.70 -15.97
N LEU A 24 -12.78 -22.68 -16.66
CA LEU A 24 -13.49 -21.40 -16.86
C LEU A 24 -14.73 -21.54 -17.74
N ARG A 25 -14.74 -22.50 -18.67
CA ARG A 25 -15.94 -22.83 -19.46
C ARG A 25 -17.01 -23.54 -18.62
N GLU A 26 -16.59 -24.37 -17.66
CA GLU A 26 -17.50 -25.09 -16.75
C GLU A 26 -18.02 -24.17 -15.63
N LYS A 27 -17.17 -23.27 -15.11
CA LYS A 27 -17.50 -22.30 -14.07
C LYS A 27 -16.85 -20.95 -14.41
N PRO A 28 -17.57 -20.02 -15.06
CA PRO A 28 -17.09 -18.67 -15.30
C PRO A 28 -16.71 -17.97 -13.99
N LEU A 29 -15.72 -17.08 -14.06
CA LEU A 29 -15.39 -16.21 -12.92
C LEU A 29 -16.56 -15.24 -12.70
N GLU A 30 -17.05 -15.20 -11.47
CA GLU A 30 -17.98 -14.18 -11.05
C GLU A 30 -17.22 -12.85 -10.97
N ALA A 31 -17.76 -11.81 -11.60
CA ALA A 31 -17.24 -10.47 -11.43
C ALA A 31 -17.52 -10.05 -9.98
N GLU A 32 -16.48 -9.86 -9.17
CA GLU A 32 -16.65 -9.18 -7.89
C GLU A 32 -17.17 -7.76 -8.17
N ASP A 33 -18.26 -7.41 -7.52
CA ASP A 33 -18.82 -6.08 -7.56
C ASP A 33 -17.78 -5.11 -6.99
N PRO A 34 -17.27 -4.13 -7.76
CA PRO A 34 -16.20 -3.23 -7.32
C PRO A 34 -16.66 -2.21 -6.28
N ARG A 35 -17.86 -2.38 -5.71
CA ARG A 35 -18.34 -1.62 -4.57
C ARG A 35 -17.51 -1.97 -3.34
N LEU A 36 -16.37 -1.26 -3.22
CA LEU A 36 -15.68 -1.04 -1.97
C LEU A 36 -16.74 -0.75 -0.89
N PRO A 37 -16.69 -1.41 0.28
CA PRO A 37 -17.58 -1.04 1.38
C PRO A 37 -17.28 0.41 1.75
N SER A 38 -18.21 1.33 1.46
CA SER A 38 -18.19 2.65 2.08
C SER A 38 -18.61 2.47 3.52
N ALA A 39 -17.65 2.07 4.36
CA ALA A 39 -17.79 2.25 5.77
C ALA A 39 -17.82 3.77 6.00
N ASP A 40 -18.86 4.25 6.67
CA ASP A 40 -18.89 5.60 7.26
C ASP A 40 -17.75 5.68 8.28
N LEU A 41 -16.55 5.99 7.80
CA LEU A 41 -15.38 6.19 8.63
C LEU A 41 -15.51 7.56 9.30
N PRO A 42 -15.21 7.67 10.60
CA PRO A 42 -15.24 8.94 11.29
C PRO A 42 -14.31 9.96 10.61
N LEU A 43 -14.78 11.21 10.54
CA LEU A 43 -14.06 12.39 10.02
C LEU A 43 -12.58 12.34 10.43
N GLY A 44 -11.67 12.55 9.48
CA GLY A 44 -10.23 12.64 9.73
C GLY A 44 -9.46 11.32 9.71
N THR A 45 -10.11 10.17 9.54
CA THR A 45 -9.38 8.91 9.31
C THR A 45 -9.00 8.78 7.82
N PRO A 46 -7.72 8.71 7.46
CA PRO A 46 -7.28 8.37 6.11
C PRO A 46 -7.93 7.06 5.68
N THR A 47 -8.73 7.09 4.62
CA THR A 47 -9.31 5.88 4.05
C THR A 47 -8.19 5.15 3.32
N PHE A 48 -7.96 3.89 3.68
CA PHE A 48 -6.96 3.05 3.02
C PHE A 48 -7.26 2.97 1.53
N GLY A 49 -6.33 3.49 0.73
CA GLY A 49 -6.53 3.73 -0.69
C GLY A 49 -6.01 2.58 -1.55
N SER A 50 -4.77 2.13 -1.32
CA SER A 50 -4.17 1.00 -2.04
C SER A 50 -2.77 0.65 -1.53
N VAL A 51 -2.29 -0.55 -1.88
CA VAL A 51 -0.89 -0.94 -1.81
C VAL A 51 -0.27 -0.79 -3.20
N HIS A 52 0.87 -0.11 -3.32
CA HIS A 52 1.67 -0.12 -4.55
C HIS A 52 2.80 -1.14 -4.46
N TYR A 53 2.91 -1.89 -5.55
CA TYR A 53 3.87 -2.96 -5.69
C TYR A 53 4.96 -2.58 -6.69
N ARG A 54 6.19 -2.95 -6.35
CA ARG A 54 7.23 -3.15 -7.35
C ARG A 54 7.25 -4.63 -7.69
N TYR A 55 7.48 -4.96 -8.95
CA TYR A 55 7.67 -6.35 -9.34
C TYR A 55 9.17 -6.67 -9.39
N GLY A 56 9.57 -7.67 -8.62
CA GLY A 56 10.90 -8.27 -8.68
C GLY A 56 10.89 -9.55 -9.50
N GLY A 57 12.07 -10.15 -9.69
CA GLY A 57 12.26 -11.35 -10.50
C GLY A 57 13.02 -11.05 -11.78
N THR A 58 13.89 -11.97 -12.19
CA THR A 58 14.64 -11.90 -13.45
C THR A 58 13.98 -12.71 -14.56
N ASP A 59 13.03 -13.57 -14.21
CA ASP A 59 12.29 -14.44 -15.11
C ASP A 59 10.85 -14.64 -14.61
N TYR A 60 10.07 -15.38 -15.40
CA TYR A 60 8.65 -15.62 -15.15
C TYR A 60 8.36 -16.37 -13.84
N TYR A 61 9.26 -17.27 -13.39
CA TYR A 61 9.05 -18.05 -12.16
C TYR A 61 9.49 -17.34 -10.89
N THR A 62 10.37 -16.35 -11.03
CA THR A 62 10.83 -15.49 -9.94
C THR A 62 10.06 -14.18 -9.84
N TYR A 63 9.11 -13.96 -10.76
CA TYR A 63 8.26 -12.78 -10.79
C TYR A 63 7.37 -12.74 -9.54
N LYS A 64 7.61 -11.75 -8.67
CA LYS A 64 6.79 -11.56 -7.47
C LYS A 64 6.50 -10.09 -7.19
N PRO A 65 5.25 -9.75 -6.79
CA PRO A 65 4.95 -8.42 -6.27
C PRO A 65 5.68 -8.22 -4.94
N ILE A 66 6.23 -7.04 -4.75
CA ILE A 66 6.90 -6.58 -3.54
C ILE A 66 6.16 -5.33 -3.11
N ALA A 67 5.46 -5.38 -1.97
CA ALA A 67 4.76 -4.21 -1.43
C ALA A 67 5.82 -3.17 -1.05
N THR A 68 5.73 -1.96 -1.58
CA THR A 68 6.74 -0.91 -1.32
C THR A 68 6.12 0.39 -0.83
N THR A 69 4.82 0.57 -0.99
CA THR A 69 4.13 1.80 -0.62
C THR A 69 2.69 1.48 -0.21
N LEU A 70 2.23 2.12 0.85
CA LEU A 70 0.85 2.19 1.24
C LEU A 70 0.35 3.60 0.96
N ALA A 71 -0.84 3.72 0.39
CA ALA A 71 -1.44 4.99 0.02
C ALA A 71 -2.84 5.12 0.62
N TRP A 72 -3.13 6.30 1.15
CA TRP A 72 -4.42 6.69 1.71
C TRP A 72 -4.91 7.98 1.09
N LYS A 73 -6.23 8.17 1.14
CA LYS A 73 -6.86 9.47 0.89
C LYS A 73 -7.56 9.93 2.16
N ALA A 74 -7.24 11.13 2.61
CA ALA A 74 -7.92 11.77 3.73
C ALA A 74 -8.77 12.92 3.20
N ALA A 75 -10.07 12.90 3.51
CA ALA A 75 -10.96 14.02 3.23
C ALA A 75 -11.13 14.85 4.50
N LEU A 76 -10.75 16.13 4.43
CA LEU A 76 -10.88 17.09 5.51
C LEU A 76 -11.96 18.11 5.16
N GLU A 77 -12.90 18.35 6.06
CA GLU A 77 -14.00 19.30 5.84
C GLU A 77 -13.60 20.75 6.15
N GLU A 78 -12.69 20.94 7.09
CA GLU A 78 -12.26 22.26 7.56
C GLU A 78 -10.74 22.44 7.44
N ASN A 79 -10.31 23.70 7.37
CA ASN A 79 -8.90 24.03 7.51
C ASN A 79 -8.52 23.89 9.00
N GLY A 80 -7.42 23.20 9.29
CA GLY A 80 -7.06 22.93 10.68
C GLY A 80 -5.61 22.51 10.86
N THR A 81 -5.23 22.34 12.12
CA THR A 81 -3.94 21.75 12.50
C THR A 81 -4.18 20.31 12.90
N TYR A 82 -3.45 19.39 12.28
CA TYR A 82 -3.61 17.96 12.48
C TYR A 82 -2.28 17.31 12.88
N SER A 83 -2.36 16.25 13.67
CA SER A 83 -1.27 15.34 13.95
C SER A 83 -1.42 14.07 13.12
N LEU A 84 -0.31 13.60 12.56
CA LEU A 84 -0.22 12.33 11.86
C LEU A 84 0.33 11.26 12.80
N VAL A 85 -0.48 10.24 13.05
CA VAL A 85 -0.16 9.12 13.92
C VAL A 85 -0.13 7.84 13.10
N TRP A 86 0.80 6.95 13.41
CA TRP A 86 0.84 5.60 12.86
C TRP A 86 0.48 4.57 13.92
N GLU A 87 -0.13 3.47 13.50
CA GLU A 87 -0.51 2.34 14.33
C GLU A 87 -0.23 1.03 13.58
N HIS A 88 0.22 -0.01 14.26
CA HIS A 88 0.51 -1.34 13.71
C HIS A 88 0.26 -2.39 14.80
N GLU A 89 -0.53 -3.42 14.48
CA GLU A 89 -0.79 -4.56 15.35
C GLU A 89 -0.54 -5.84 14.55
N PRO A 90 0.40 -6.71 14.94
CA PRO A 90 1.21 -6.73 16.18
C PRO A 90 2.29 -5.62 16.26
N PRO A 91 3.04 -5.44 17.37
CA PRO A 91 4.18 -4.52 17.42
C PRO A 91 5.19 -4.78 16.30
N LEU A 92 5.88 -3.74 15.84
CA LEU A 92 6.93 -3.89 14.82
C LEU A 92 8.06 -4.81 15.32
N GLU A 93 8.41 -5.82 14.53
CA GLU A 93 9.51 -6.75 14.89
C GLU A 93 10.88 -6.07 14.81
N GLU A 94 11.05 -5.18 13.84
CA GLU A 94 12.28 -4.46 13.57
C GLU A 94 12.03 -2.97 13.30
N ALA A 95 13.09 -2.17 13.37
CA ALA A 95 12.98 -0.75 13.07
C ALA A 95 12.91 -0.52 11.56
N VAL A 96 11.88 0.21 11.10
CA VAL A 96 11.64 0.44 9.68
C VAL A 96 11.83 1.90 9.35
N LYS A 97 12.76 2.21 8.43
CA LYS A 97 12.91 3.54 7.87
C LYS A 97 11.91 3.74 6.75
N VAL A 98 11.07 4.77 6.89
CA VAL A 98 10.01 5.09 5.95
C VAL A 98 10.16 6.51 5.42
N GLN A 99 9.73 6.70 4.18
CA GLN A 99 9.47 7.99 3.57
C GLN A 99 7.97 8.23 3.59
N ILE A 100 7.56 9.36 4.13
CA ILE A 100 6.18 9.80 4.21
C ILE A 100 6.00 10.93 3.22
N ARG A 101 4.95 10.84 2.40
CA ARG A 101 4.53 11.91 1.50
C ARG A 101 3.10 12.29 1.84
N LEU A 102 2.86 13.57 2.05
CA LEU A 102 1.53 14.15 2.22
C LEU A 102 1.39 15.27 1.20
N ASP A 103 0.68 15.00 0.12
CA ASP A 103 0.67 15.83 -1.10
C ASP A 103 2.09 16.16 -1.57
N GLU A 104 2.50 17.43 -1.47
CA GLU A 104 3.82 17.94 -1.84
C GLU A 104 4.85 17.85 -0.70
N LEU A 105 4.41 17.60 0.53
CA LEU A 105 5.30 17.46 1.68
C LEU A 105 5.93 16.07 1.67
N LEU A 106 7.24 16.02 1.88
CA LEU A 106 7.99 14.77 1.92
C LEU A 106 9.03 14.81 3.05
N TRP A 107 9.02 13.78 3.88
CA TRP A 107 10.00 13.62 4.96
C TRP A 107 10.28 12.15 5.25
N HIS A 108 11.28 11.91 6.09
CA HIS A 108 11.70 10.58 6.50
C HIS A 108 11.50 10.39 8.00
N ALA A 109 11.06 9.20 8.38
CA ALA A 109 10.89 8.80 9.77
C ALA A 109 11.40 7.38 9.99
N THR A 110 11.68 7.02 11.24
CA THR A 110 12.03 5.65 11.62
C THR A 110 11.02 5.15 12.64
N LEU A 111 10.22 4.15 12.25
CA LEU A 111 9.32 3.44 13.14
C LEU A 111 10.16 2.47 13.97
N GLN A 112 10.10 2.54 15.30
CA GLN A 112 11.01 1.77 16.15
C GLN A 112 10.49 0.34 16.38
N ALA A 113 11.43 -0.61 16.51
CA ALA A 113 11.11 -1.98 16.90
C ALA A 113 10.39 -2.01 18.27
N GLY A 114 9.44 -2.91 18.43
CA GLY A 114 8.62 -3.09 19.63
C GLY A 114 7.51 -2.06 19.82
N GLN A 115 7.41 -1.03 18.97
CA GLN A 115 6.32 -0.06 19.04
C GLN A 115 5.10 -0.53 18.26
N ARG A 116 3.92 -0.18 18.79
CA ARG A 116 2.62 -0.36 18.13
C ARG A 116 2.08 0.92 17.53
N SER A 117 2.56 2.07 17.99
CA SER A 117 2.09 3.36 17.52
C SER A 117 3.11 4.45 17.80
N GLY A 118 2.94 5.58 17.14
CA GLY A 118 3.74 6.78 17.38
C GLY A 118 3.26 7.96 16.55
N ILE A 119 3.81 9.13 16.85
CA ILE A 119 3.48 10.38 16.16
C ILE A 119 4.58 10.67 15.13
N LEU A 120 4.18 11.00 13.90
CA LEU A 120 5.10 11.33 12.80
C LEU A 120 5.17 12.82 12.54
N ALA A 121 4.09 13.55 12.86
CA ALA A 121 4.03 15.01 12.81
C ALA A 121 2.91 15.48 13.76
N GLU A 122 3.13 16.58 14.48
CA GLU A 122 2.15 17.11 15.44
C GLU A 122 1.37 18.32 14.91
N GLU A 123 2.02 19.16 14.10
CA GLU A 123 1.48 20.47 13.66
C GLU A 123 1.36 20.57 12.12
N LEU A 124 0.62 19.65 11.49
CA LEU A 124 0.34 19.74 10.05
C LEU A 124 -0.81 20.71 9.80
N HIS A 125 -0.51 21.87 9.23
CA HIS A 125 -1.53 22.81 8.78
C HIS A 125 -2.09 22.38 7.42
N LEU A 126 -3.31 21.86 7.44
CA LEU A 126 -3.99 21.34 6.26
C LEU A 126 -5.24 22.15 5.94
N ARG A 127 -5.56 22.21 4.65
CA ARG A 127 -6.77 22.88 4.17
C ARG A 127 -7.90 21.87 4.08
N SER A 128 -9.13 22.35 3.97
CA SER A 128 -10.23 21.48 3.57
C SER A 128 -10.00 20.97 2.15
N GLY A 129 -10.36 19.71 1.92
CA GLY A 129 -10.13 19.02 0.67
C GLY A 129 -9.67 17.58 0.85
N THR A 130 -9.29 16.97 -0.28
CA THR A 130 -8.72 15.62 -0.30
C THR A 130 -7.21 15.70 -0.33
N HIS A 131 -6.58 15.03 0.64
CA HIS A 131 -5.14 14.91 0.78
C HIS A 131 -4.70 13.49 0.48
N GLN A 132 -3.59 13.35 -0.25
CA GLN A 132 -2.97 12.07 -0.56
C GLN A 132 -1.81 11.81 0.39
N LEU A 133 -1.93 10.74 1.18
CA LEU A 133 -0.90 10.30 2.10
C LEU A 133 -0.28 9.01 1.59
N GLU A 134 1.05 8.94 1.53
CA GLU A 134 1.79 7.75 1.15
C GLU A 134 2.88 7.46 2.17
N VAL A 135 3.04 6.18 2.51
CA VAL A 135 4.17 5.68 3.30
C VAL A 135 4.89 4.65 2.45
N SER A 136 6.19 4.85 2.24
CA SER A 136 7.01 3.98 1.40
C SER A 136 8.36 3.68 2.05
N THR A 137 9.02 2.60 1.64
CA THR A 137 10.43 2.41 1.99
C THR A 137 11.31 3.46 1.32
N VAL A 138 12.43 3.80 1.97
CA VAL A 138 13.34 4.84 1.46
C VAL A 138 14.06 4.36 0.21
N GLY A 139 14.15 5.23 -0.80
CA GLY A 139 14.92 4.99 -2.03
C GLY A 139 14.11 5.20 -3.30
N GLU A 140 14.77 4.98 -4.44
CA GLU A 140 14.18 5.09 -5.77
C GLU A 140 13.03 4.07 -5.94
N PRO A 141 11.87 4.44 -6.51
CA PRO A 141 10.69 3.56 -6.61
C PRO A 141 10.99 2.16 -7.15
N MET A 142 11.85 2.05 -8.17
CA MET A 142 12.22 0.78 -8.81
C MET A 142 13.27 -0.04 -8.06
N LYS A 143 13.84 0.50 -6.96
CA LYS A 143 14.85 -0.17 -6.13
C LYS A 143 14.43 -0.28 -4.67
N ARG A 144 13.23 0.20 -4.33
CA ARG A 144 12.67 0.10 -2.99
C ARG A 144 12.62 -1.35 -2.52
N THR A 145 13.04 -1.52 -1.27
CA THR A 145 12.88 -2.77 -0.55
C THR A 145 11.41 -2.97 -0.17
N GLU A 146 11.08 -4.20 0.19
CA GLU A 146 9.77 -4.53 0.71
C GLU A 146 9.46 -3.72 1.97
N LEU A 147 8.22 -3.23 2.06
CA LEU A 147 7.67 -2.67 3.27
C LEU A 147 7.20 -3.83 4.15
N THR A 148 7.93 -4.08 5.24
CA THR A 148 7.71 -5.22 6.13
C THR A 148 6.50 -5.08 7.05
N CYS A 149 5.83 -3.93 7.03
CA CYS A 149 4.60 -3.64 7.77
C CYS A 149 3.47 -3.22 6.81
N PRO A 150 2.93 -4.13 5.99
CA PRO A 150 1.87 -3.80 5.02
C PRO A 150 0.53 -3.43 5.68
N ASP A 151 0.33 -3.84 6.94
CA ASP A 151 -0.87 -3.57 7.74
C ASP A 151 -0.74 -2.28 8.58
N LEU A 152 0.29 -1.46 8.33
CA LEU A 152 0.46 -0.18 8.98
C LEU A 152 -0.76 0.69 8.70
N MET A 153 -1.33 1.29 9.74
CA MET A 153 -2.44 2.22 9.67
C MET A 153 -1.97 3.64 9.96
N MET A 154 -2.52 4.60 9.22
CA MET A 154 -2.25 6.02 9.39
C MET A 154 -3.53 6.73 9.80
N THR A 155 -3.44 7.59 10.80
CA THR A 155 -4.58 8.34 11.34
C THR A 155 -4.22 9.81 11.47
N MET A 156 -5.10 10.69 11.01
CA MET A 156 -4.98 12.13 11.26
C MET A 156 -5.89 12.49 12.43
N LYS A 157 -5.33 13.15 13.43
CA LYS A 157 -6.05 13.60 14.62
C LYS A 157 -5.99 15.11 14.66
N GLU A 158 -7.11 15.79 14.94
CA GLU A 158 -7.06 17.24 15.19
C GLU A 158 -6.15 17.55 16.36
N TYR A 159 -5.27 18.53 16.19
CA TYR A 159 -4.40 19.01 17.25
C TYR A 159 -5.23 19.91 18.18
N LYS A 160 -5.65 19.36 19.32
CA LYS A 160 -6.30 20.16 20.38
C LYS A 160 -5.22 20.85 21.20
N GLN A 161 -5.17 22.18 21.09
CA GLN A 161 -4.43 23.05 22.00
C GLN A 161 -5.00 23.00 23.42
#